data_AF-A0A1Q5XD63-F1
#
_entry.id   AF-A0A1Q5XD63-F1
#
_cell.length_a   1.000
_cell.length_b   1.000
_cell.length_c   1.000
_cell.angle_alpha   90.00
_cell.angle_beta   90.00
_cell.angle_gamma   90.00
#
_symmetry.space_group_name_H-M   'P 1'
#
loop_
_entity.id
_entity.type
_entity.pdbx_description
1 polymer ?
#
loop_
_entity_poly.entity_id
_entity_poly.type
_entity_poly.pdbx_seq_one_letter_code
_entity_poly.pdbx_strand_id
1 'polypeptide(L)' 'MDPLREVGKLLNRAGLWETRSKRASLKGDYDRAGKLRNKAFQLAAKARRIEERYREEVHPQ' A
#
# COMPACT_ATOMS: atom_id res chain seq x y z
N MET A 1 4.87 -17.68 7.37
CA MET A 1 3.84 -16.77 6.83
C MET A 1 3.97 -16.80 5.31
N ASP A 2 2.88 -16.90 4.56
CA ASP A 2 2.90 -16.83 3.09
C ASP A 2 3.14 -15.36 2.64
N PRO A 3 4.26 -15.06 1.94
CA PRO A 3 4.58 -13.71 1.48
C PRO A 3 3.50 -13.08 0.61
N LEU A 4 2.86 -13.86 -0.27
CA LEU A 4 1.80 -13.37 -1.15
C LEU A 4 0.55 -12.98 -0.36
N ARG A 5 0.24 -13.75 0.70
CA ARG A 5 -0.84 -13.39 1.63
C ARG A 5 -0.54 -12.11 2.40
N GLU A 6 0.72 -11.84 2.76
CA GLU A 6 1.11 -10.57 3.38
C GLU A 6 0.98 -9.39 2.40
N VAL A 7 1.45 -9.56 1.16
CA VAL A 7 1.29 -8.59 0.07
C VAL A 7 -0.18 -8.21 -0.11
N GLY A 8 -1.07 -9.20 -0.21
CA GLY A 8 -2.51 -8.97 -0.35
C GLY A 8 -3.10 -8.16 0.82
N LYS A 9 -2.68 -8.44 2.06
CA LYS A 9 -3.12 -7.65 3.24
C LYS A 9 -2.64 -6.21 3.19
N LEU A 10 -1.41 -5.97 2.76
CA LEU A 10 -0.83 -4.63 2.64
C LEU A 10 -1.54 -3.82 1.55
N LEU A 11 -1.78 -4.42 0.38
CA LEU A 11 -2.49 -3.77 -0.72
C LEU A 11 -3.95 -3.45 -0.36
N ASN A 12 -4.66 -4.37 0.31
CA ASN A 12 -6.02 -4.10 0.80
C ASN A 12 -6.05 -2.91 1.77
N ARG A 13 -5.08 -2.82 2.69
CA ARG A 13 -4.97 -1.67 3.59
C ARG A 13 -4.61 -0.39 2.84
N ALA A 14 -3.71 -0.46 1.84
CA ALA A 14 -3.37 0.68 1.00
C ALA A 14 -4.60 1.27 0.31
N GLY A 15 -5.43 0.41 -0.32
CA GLY A 15 -6.68 0.83 -0.97
C GLY A 15 -7.69 1.48 -0.02
N LEU A 16 -7.78 1.00 1.23
CA LEU A 16 -8.60 1.65 2.26
C LEU A 16 -8.13 3.07 2.57
N TRP A 17 -6.81 3.27 2.74
CA TRP A 17 -6.24 4.59 3.00
C TRP A 17 -6.39 5.55 1.81
N GLU A 18 -6.25 5.03 0.59
CA GLU A 18 -6.49 5.81 -0.63
C GLU A 18 -7.95 6.26 -0.73
N THR A 19 -8.91 5.36 -0.45
CA THR A 19 -10.34 5.69 -0.42
C THR A 19 -10.64 6.78 0.61
N ARG A 20 -10.03 6.70 1.80
CA ARG A 20 -10.16 7.74 2.83
C ARG A 20 -9.52 9.06 2.40
N SER A 21 -8.38 9.03 1.73
CA SER A 21 -7.72 10.21 1.16
C SER A 21 -8.63 10.91 0.16
N LYS A 22 -9.21 10.17 -0.79
CA LYS A 22 -10.18 10.68 -1.78
C LYS A 22 -11.38 11.33 -1.10
N ARG A 23 -11.96 10.68 -0.08
CA ARG A 23 -13.07 11.24 0.71
C ARG A 23 -12.70 12.52 1.47
N ALA A 24 -11.48 12.64 1.98
CA ALA A 24 -11.01 13.87 2.62
C ALA A 24 -10.85 15.00 1.60
N SER A 25 -10.27 14.69 0.44
CA SER A 25 -10.12 15.66 -0.66
C SER A 25 -11.47 16.19 -1.17
N LEU A 26 -12.50 15.33 -1.26
CA LEU A 26 -13.86 15.75 -1.65
C LEU A 26 -14.50 16.72 -0.65
N LYS A 27 -14.02 16.75 0.60
CA LYS A 27 -14.47 17.68 1.64
C LYS A 27 -13.61 18.95 1.71
N GLY A 28 -12.63 19.11 0.81
CA GLY A 28 -11.66 20.20 0.85
C GLY A 28 -10.56 20.05 1.91
N ASP A 29 -10.50 18.92 2.61
CA ASP A 29 -9.47 18.64 3.63
C ASP A 29 -8.21 18.06 2.97
N TYR A 30 -7.48 18.91 2.24
CA TYR A 30 -6.33 18.52 1.42
C TYR A 30 -5.12 18.08 2.27
N ASP A 31 -4.89 18.71 3.42
CA ASP A 31 -3.82 18.33 4.34
C ASP A 31 -4.01 16.89 4.85
N ARG A 32 -5.23 16.57 5.28
CA ARG A 32 -5.56 15.21 5.69
C ARG A 32 -5.52 14.27 4.51
N ALA A 33 -6.01 14.67 3.33
CA ALA A 33 -5.94 13.86 2.13
C ALA A 33 -4.49 13.46 1.80
N GLY A 34 -3.54 14.41 1.87
CA GLY A 34 -2.12 14.17 1.65
C GLY A 34 -1.54 13.18 2.66
N LYS A 35 -1.80 13.37 3.96
CA LYS A 35 -1.36 12.44 5.03
C LYS A 35 -1.88 11.01 4.80
N LEU A 36 -3.15 10.87 4.41
CA LEU A 36 -3.77 9.59 4.14
C LEU A 36 -3.19 8.92 2.87
N ARG A 37 -2.93 9.72 1.82
CA ARG A 37 -2.31 9.24 0.58
C ARG A 37 -0.90 8.74 0.81
N ASN A 38 -0.10 9.45 1.60
CA ASN A 38 1.25 9.01 1.97
C ASN A 38 1.23 7.67 2.70
N LYS A 39 0.26 7.43 3.60
CA LYS A 39 0.09 6.11 4.24
C LYS A 39 -0.23 5.01 3.24
N ALA A 40 -1.10 5.27 2.27
CA ALA A 40 -1.41 4.31 1.20
C ALA A 40 -0.14 3.95 0.41
N PHE A 41 0.66 4.95 0.02
CA PHE A 41 1.91 4.73 -0.69
C PHE A 41 2.96 3.97 0.11
N GLN A 42 3.12 4.27 1.40
CA GLN A 42 4.05 3.53 2.26
C GLN A 42 3.70 2.04 2.33
N LEU A 43 2.40 1.71 2.42
CA LEU A 43 1.94 0.31 2.44
C LEU A 43 2.14 -0.37 1.09
N ALA A 44 1.83 0.30 -0.01
CA ALA A 44 2.06 -0.24 -1.36
C ALA A 44 3.55 -0.46 -1.64
N ALA A 45 4.41 0.47 -1.22
CA ALA A 45 5.86 0.32 -1.34
C ALA A 45 6.39 -0.84 -0.50
N LYS A 46 5.85 -1.05 0.72
CA LYS A 46 6.20 -2.23 1.53
C LYS A 46 5.78 -3.53 0.84
N ALA A 47 4.57 -3.57 0.28
CA ALA A 47 4.08 -4.74 -0.45
C ALA A 47 5.00 -5.08 -1.63
N ARG A 48 5.40 -4.06 -2.42
CA ARG A 48 6.31 -4.22 -3.55
C ARG A 48 7.65 -4.83 -3.14
N ARG A 49 8.27 -4.35 -2.07
CA ARG A 49 9.55 -4.90 -1.57
C ARG A 49 9.45 -6.37 -1.16
N ILE A 50 8.31 -6.78 -0.60
CA ILE A 50 8.08 -8.19 -0.23
C ILE A 50 7.93 -9.03 -1.50
N GLU A 51 7.17 -8.54 -2.47
CA GLU A 51 6.96 -9.21 -3.76
C GLU A 51 8.27 -9.36 -4.55
N GLU A 52 9.09 -8.31 -4.60
CA GLU A 52 10.42 -8.32 -5.22
C GLU A 52 11.33 -9.36 -4.57
N ARG A 53 11.43 -9.35 -3.23
CA ARG A 53 12.23 -10.33 -2.49
C ARG A 53 11.75 -11.77 -2.76
N TYR A 54 10.44 -12.00 -2.70
CA TYR A 54 9.88 -13.32 -2.96
C TYR A 54 10.19 -13.80 -4.39
N ARG A 55 10.15 -12.89 -5.38
CA ARG A 55 10.52 -13.21 -6.75
C ARG A 55 12.00 -13.60 -6.89
N GLU A 56 12.89 -12.87 -6.24
CA GLU A 56 14.34 -13.17 -6.24
C GLU A 56 14.64 -14.53 -5.56
N GLU A 57 13.93 -14.85 -4.47
CA GLU A 57 14.09 -16.12 -3.75
C GLU A 57 13.56 -17.33 -4.55
N VAL A 58 12.45 -17.17 -5.28
CA VAL A 58 11.81 -18.26 -6.04
C VAL A 58 12.41 -18.45 -7.43
N HIS A 59 12.93 -17.37 -8.04
CA HIS A 59 13.57 -17.40 -9.35
C HIS A 59 14.94 -16.70 -9.29
N PRO A 60 15.95 -17.33 -8.67
CA PRO A 60 17.32 -16.86 -8.79
C PRO A 60 17.75 -16.99 -10.26
N GLN A 61 18.21 -15.89 -10.85
CA GLN A 61 18.78 -15.88 -12.21
C GLN A 61 20.10 -16.64 -12.26
#